data_AF-A0A7S0INI8-F1
#
_entry.id   AF-A0A7S0INI8-F1
#
_cell.length_a   1.000
_cell.length_b   1.000
_cell.length_c   1.000
_cell.angle_alpha   90.00
_cell.angle_beta   90.00
_cell.angle_gamma   90.00
#
_symmetry.space_group_name_H-M   'P 1'
#
loop_
_entity.id
_entity.type
_entity.pdbx_description
1 polymer ?
#
loop_
_entity_poly.entity_id
_entity_poly.type
_entity_poly.pdbx_seq_one_letter_code
_entity_poly.pdbx_strand_id
1 'polypeptide(L)'
;GASRQQLHERLFAMLLRYKSIRGHGFQAAVGRPVWQMLRTSLGVGAELFASPLNCHLPAYASAFADVDAPFGSRGSFFALTLSAGSYAANPPFVHPIMDAAASQIEKLLEEAEDGHALSFVVFLPGWQEGVAYQQLSASAYLRSKVLIAAADHGFCDGASHQRQDPYRRAPYDTCVFVLQTAKGARKWPTAAASFEAQLRGAFGECVPSENAVGRQLKQTAAAVGAGPRSKRPRESAEGASIKGTPLKGAPAGSLRAGSATTKTATTKTARGGSATTKTTGQEQRTRVKDESAPEGRAKKRPRDEGRSEG
;
A
#
# COMPACT_ATOMS: atom_id res chain seq x y z
N GLY A 1 -19.96 35.30 -9.67
CA GLY A 1 -19.32 35.33 -11.00
C GLY A 1 -19.16 33.91 -11.53
N ALA A 2 -19.04 33.76 -12.85
CA ALA A 2 -19.00 32.46 -13.54
C ALA A 2 -17.92 31.49 -13.02
N SER A 3 -16.77 32.01 -12.58
CA SER A 3 -15.68 31.21 -11.99
C SER A 3 -16.09 30.48 -10.69
N ARG A 4 -16.89 31.13 -9.84
CA ARG A 4 -17.41 30.53 -8.60
C ARG A 4 -18.40 29.41 -8.92
N GLN A 5 -19.23 29.58 -9.94
CA GLN A 5 -20.19 28.56 -10.36
C GLN A 5 -19.47 27.30 -10.89
N GLN A 6 -18.49 27.48 -11.78
CA GLN A 6 -17.69 26.35 -12.30
C GLN A 6 -16.94 25.60 -11.19
N LEU A 7 -16.42 26.31 -10.18
CA LEU A 7 -15.83 25.67 -9.00
C LEU A 7 -16.86 24.81 -8.25
N HIS A 8 -18.05 25.33 -8.01
CA HIS A 8 -19.11 24.60 -7.30
C HIS A 8 -19.57 23.35 -8.06
N GLU A 9 -19.72 23.44 -9.38
CA GLU A 9 -20.09 22.31 -10.24
C GLU A 9 -19.03 21.20 -10.20
N ARG A 10 -17.75 21.57 -10.33
CA ARG A 10 -16.61 20.62 -10.23
C ARG A 10 -16.52 19.99 -8.84
N LEU A 11 -16.68 20.80 -7.79
CA LEU A 11 -16.67 20.33 -6.41
C LEU A 11 -17.81 19.35 -6.16
N PHE A 12 -19.02 19.65 -6.65
CA PHE A 12 -20.17 18.77 -6.54
C PHE A 12 -19.93 17.45 -7.27
N ALA A 13 -19.41 17.47 -8.51
CA ALA A 13 -19.13 16.27 -9.28
C ALA A 13 -18.09 15.37 -8.58
N MET A 14 -16.98 15.94 -8.09
CA MET A 14 -15.95 15.20 -7.36
C MET A 14 -16.50 14.59 -6.06
N LEU A 15 -17.22 15.38 -5.25
CA LEU A 15 -17.81 14.87 -4.00
C LEU A 15 -18.85 13.78 -4.27
N LEU A 16 -19.69 13.94 -5.29
CA LEU A 16 -20.69 12.95 -5.68
C LEU A 16 -20.04 11.64 -6.14
N ARG A 17 -18.94 11.71 -6.92
CA ARG A 17 -18.17 10.53 -7.36
C ARG A 17 -17.65 9.74 -6.16
N TYR A 18 -16.93 10.39 -5.25
CA TYR A 18 -16.34 9.72 -4.09
C TYR A 18 -17.39 9.24 -3.07
N LYS A 19 -18.51 9.95 -2.94
CA LYS A 19 -19.64 9.51 -2.13
C LYS A 19 -20.31 8.25 -2.71
N SER A 20 -20.48 8.19 -4.03
CA SER A 20 -21.13 7.06 -4.72
C SER A 20 -20.40 5.74 -4.53
N ILE A 21 -19.06 5.76 -4.54
CA ILE A 21 -18.24 4.55 -4.36
C ILE A 21 -17.96 4.20 -2.89
N ARG A 22 -18.46 5.01 -1.93
CA ARG A 22 -18.14 4.90 -0.49
C ARG A 22 -16.63 4.81 -0.22
N GLY A 23 -15.85 5.57 -0.99
CA GLY A 23 -14.40 5.38 -1.12
C GLY A 23 -13.60 5.61 0.16
N HIS A 24 -14.15 6.40 1.09
CA HIS A 24 -13.51 6.73 2.37
C HIS A 24 -13.27 5.51 3.29
N GLY A 25 -13.94 4.39 3.07
CA GLY A 25 -13.76 3.16 3.86
C GLY A 25 -12.67 2.22 3.35
N PHE A 26 -12.23 2.35 2.09
CA PHE A 26 -11.36 1.37 1.42
C PHE A 26 -9.90 1.79 1.31
N GLN A 27 -9.57 3.04 1.66
CA GLN A 27 -8.21 3.55 1.66
C GLN A 27 -8.00 4.41 2.92
N ALA A 28 -6.86 4.23 3.57
CA ALA A 28 -6.42 5.04 4.70
C ALA A 28 -5.21 5.86 4.26
N ALA A 29 -5.25 7.18 4.45
CA ALA A 29 -4.16 8.04 4.03
C ALA A 29 -3.01 8.01 5.04
N VAL A 30 -1.77 8.06 4.55
CA VAL A 30 -0.58 8.10 5.41
C VAL A 30 -0.54 9.44 6.16
N GLY A 31 -0.08 9.42 7.41
CA GLY A 31 -0.06 10.60 8.27
C GLY A 31 1.01 11.64 7.89
N ARG A 32 0.76 12.90 8.24
CA ARG A 32 1.67 14.03 7.96
C ARG A 32 3.11 13.81 8.46
N PRO A 33 3.36 13.28 9.68
CA PRO A 33 4.73 13.02 10.14
C PRO A 33 5.51 12.09 9.21
N VAL A 34 4.86 11.02 8.73
CA VAL A 34 5.45 10.06 7.80
C VAL A 34 5.77 10.75 6.47
N TRP A 35 4.85 11.56 5.93
CA TRP A 35 5.13 12.32 4.71
C TRP A 35 6.29 13.30 4.86
N GLN A 36 6.35 14.03 5.97
CA GLN A 36 7.44 14.97 6.23
C GLN A 36 8.80 14.26 6.30
N MET A 37 8.85 13.09 6.96
CA MET A 37 10.04 12.26 6.99
C MET A 37 10.44 11.81 5.58
N LEU A 38 9.52 11.23 4.81
CA LEU A 38 9.82 10.70 3.48
C LEU A 38 10.23 11.78 2.47
N ARG A 39 9.66 12.99 2.59
CA ARG A 39 10.08 14.15 1.79
C ARG A 39 11.52 14.56 2.11
N THR A 40 11.87 14.57 3.40
CA THR A 40 13.20 14.99 3.86
C THR A 40 14.26 13.95 3.51
N SER A 41 13.98 12.67 3.79
CA SER A 41 14.96 11.59 3.68
C SER A 41 15.07 11.04 2.26
N LEU A 42 13.95 10.93 1.54
CA LEU A 42 13.90 10.27 0.22
C LEU A 42 13.42 11.20 -0.90
N GLY A 43 13.19 12.49 -0.63
CA GLY A 43 12.75 13.44 -1.65
C GLY A 43 11.42 13.09 -2.30
N VAL A 44 10.53 12.35 -1.61
CA VAL A 44 9.24 11.91 -2.18
C VAL A 44 8.44 13.13 -2.64
N GLY A 45 8.13 13.19 -3.94
CA GLY A 45 7.52 14.37 -4.57
C GLY A 45 6.05 14.21 -4.94
N ALA A 46 5.56 12.98 -5.08
CA ALA A 46 4.17 12.74 -5.44
C ALA A 46 3.59 11.44 -4.87
N GLU A 47 2.28 11.46 -4.62
CA GLU A 47 1.47 10.29 -4.25
C GLU A 47 0.91 9.62 -5.49
N LEU A 48 1.14 8.33 -5.66
CA LEU A 48 0.68 7.59 -6.84
C LEU A 48 -0.76 7.08 -6.70
N PHE A 49 -1.29 7.07 -5.47
CA PHE A 49 -2.65 6.66 -5.16
C PHE A 49 -3.27 7.60 -4.13
N ALA A 50 -3.94 8.65 -4.59
CA ALA A 50 -4.63 9.60 -3.73
C ALA A 50 -5.94 10.09 -4.39
N SER A 51 -6.51 11.13 -3.81
CA SER A 51 -7.69 11.85 -4.25
C SER A 51 -7.54 13.32 -3.90
N PRO A 52 -8.34 14.21 -4.51
CA PRO A 52 -8.44 15.61 -4.08
C PRO A 52 -8.80 15.77 -2.58
N LEU A 53 -9.36 14.72 -1.95
CA LEU A 53 -9.84 14.75 -0.57
C LEU A 53 -8.80 14.31 0.47
N ASN A 54 -7.71 13.64 0.04
CA ASN A 54 -6.74 13.04 0.96
C ASN A 54 -5.28 13.23 0.56
N CYS A 55 -4.99 13.82 -0.60
CA CYS A 55 -3.61 14.10 -0.99
C CYS A 55 -2.94 15.04 0.01
N HIS A 56 -1.69 14.74 0.34
CA HIS A 56 -0.81 15.54 1.17
C HIS A 56 0.28 16.23 0.34
N LEU A 57 0.74 15.60 -0.74
CA LEU A 57 1.79 16.10 -1.61
C LEU A 57 1.23 16.98 -2.72
N PRO A 58 2.02 17.96 -3.22
CA PRO A 58 1.55 18.91 -4.24
C PRO A 58 1.26 18.26 -5.60
N ALA A 59 1.73 17.04 -5.83
CA ALA A 59 1.42 16.25 -7.01
C ALA A 59 0.88 14.88 -6.58
N TYR A 60 -0.19 14.44 -7.25
CA TYR A 60 -0.75 13.12 -7.00
C TYR A 60 -1.40 12.51 -8.25
N ALA A 61 -1.50 11.19 -8.27
CA ALA A 61 -2.35 10.43 -9.16
C ALA A 61 -3.63 9.99 -8.44
N SER A 62 -4.71 9.85 -9.19
CA SER A 62 -6.03 9.46 -8.68
C SER A 62 -6.80 8.60 -9.68
N ALA A 63 -7.89 8.00 -9.21
CA ALA A 63 -8.70 7.08 -10.01
C ALA A 63 -9.55 7.78 -11.07
N PHE A 64 -9.98 9.04 -10.84
CA PHE A 64 -11.01 9.69 -11.65
C PHE A 64 -10.52 10.98 -12.29
N ALA A 65 -9.69 10.86 -13.32
CA ALA A 65 -9.12 12.01 -14.01
C ALA A 65 -10.18 13.02 -14.48
N ASP A 66 -11.37 12.55 -14.87
CA ASP A 66 -12.48 13.38 -15.34
C ASP A 66 -12.98 14.40 -14.31
N VAL A 67 -12.97 14.04 -13.02
CA VAL A 67 -13.42 14.93 -11.92
C VAL A 67 -12.29 15.42 -11.03
N ASP A 68 -11.13 14.76 -11.02
CA ASP A 68 -10.01 15.08 -10.13
C ASP A 68 -8.97 15.99 -10.78
N ALA A 69 -8.84 16.00 -12.11
CA ALA A 69 -7.85 16.82 -12.81
C ALA A 69 -7.98 18.34 -12.49
N PRO A 70 -9.19 18.92 -12.37
CA PRO A 70 -9.34 20.31 -11.95
C PRO A 70 -8.79 20.61 -10.55
N PHE A 71 -8.55 19.58 -9.73
CA PHE A 71 -8.00 19.67 -8.37
C PHE A 71 -6.54 19.19 -8.30
N GLY A 72 -5.85 19.08 -9.44
CA GLY A 72 -4.42 18.79 -9.50
C GLY A 72 -4.03 17.32 -9.71
N SER A 73 -5.01 16.43 -9.93
CA SER A 73 -4.69 15.03 -10.28
C SER A 73 -3.96 14.93 -11.61
N ARG A 74 -2.96 14.04 -11.66
CA ARG A 74 -2.24 13.65 -12.87
C ARG A 74 -2.87 12.46 -13.60
N GLY A 75 -4.06 12.02 -13.16
CA GLY A 75 -4.74 10.84 -13.66
C GLY A 75 -4.27 9.55 -12.98
N SER A 76 -4.53 8.40 -13.61
CA SER A 76 -4.24 7.09 -13.05
C SER A 76 -2.75 6.79 -13.05
N PHE A 77 -2.21 6.29 -11.93
CA PHE A 77 -0.81 5.82 -11.86
C PHE A 77 -0.45 4.82 -12.95
N PHE A 78 -1.37 3.93 -13.30
CA PHE A 78 -1.16 2.91 -14.34
C PHE A 78 -0.99 3.48 -15.75
N ALA A 79 -1.31 4.76 -15.95
CA ALA A 79 -1.14 5.47 -17.22
C ALA A 79 0.01 6.50 -17.16
N LEU A 80 0.73 6.61 -16.03
CA LEU A 80 1.84 7.54 -15.89
C LEU A 80 3.14 6.94 -16.42
N THR A 81 3.92 7.77 -17.12
CA THR A 81 5.32 7.50 -17.43
C THR A 81 6.20 8.15 -16.38
N LEU A 82 6.95 7.35 -15.63
CA LEU A 82 7.84 7.81 -14.55
C LEU A 82 9.24 7.24 -14.78
N SER A 83 10.13 8.03 -15.38
CA SER A 83 11.50 7.60 -15.67
C SER A 83 12.52 8.01 -14.59
N ALA A 84 12.21 9.01 -13.77
CA ALA A 84 13.10 9.52 -12.72
C ALA A 84 12.28 10.15 -11.59
N GLY A 85 12.85 10.26 -10.40
CA GLY A 85 12.20 10.89 -9.25
C GLY A 85 11.99 9.93 -8.08
N SER A 86 11.32 10.44 -7.04
CA SER A 86 10.98 9.66 -5.85
C SER A 86 9.50 9.81 -5.56
N TYR A 87 8.81 8.69 -5.43
CA TYR A 87 7.35 8.62 -5.40
C TYR A 87 6.87 7.71 -4.27
N ALA A 88 5.62 7.88 -3.86
CA ALA A 88 5.00 7.00 -2.87
C ALA A 88 3.70 6.38 -3.38
N ALA A 89 3.58 5.06 -3.24
CA ALA A 89 2.38 4.31 -3.58
C ALA A 89 1.73 3.74 -2.31
N ASN A 90 0.50 4.15 -2.04
CA ASN A 90 -0.36 3.56 -1.01
C ASN A 90 -1.65 3.06 -1.70
N PRO A 91 -1.58 1.97 -2.49
CA PRO A 91 -2.72 1.48 -3.24
C PRO A 91 -3.87 1.10 -2.29
N PRO A 92 -5.14 1.18 -2.73
CA PRO A 92 -6.25 0.55 -2.03
C PRO A 92 -5.93 -0.92 -1.71
N PHE A 93 -6.29 -1.38 -0.52
CA PHE A 93 -5.96 -2.74 -0.03
C PHE A 93 -6.87 -3.81 -0.64
N VAL A 94 -6.81 -3.89 -1.97
CA VAL A 94 -7.56 -4.79 -2.83
C VAL A 94 -6.53 -5.51 -3.69
N HIS A 95 -6.43 -6.84 -3.54
CA HIS A 95 -5.37 -7.65 -4.14
C HIS A 95 -5.05 -7.31 -5.60
N PRO A 96 -6.03 -7.31 -6.54
CA PRO A 96 -5.76 -6.94 -7.93
C PRO A 96 -5.07 -5.58 -8.14
N ILE A 97 -5.39 -4.57 -7.31
CA ILE A 97 -4.80 -3.23 -7.42
C ILE A 97 -3.39 -3.23 -6.84
N MET A 98 -3.17 -3.91 -5.72
CA MET A 98 -1.84 -4.04 -5.12
C MET A 98 -0.88 -4.81 -6.04
N ASP A 99 -1.34 -5.92 -6.63
CA ASP A 99 -0.55 -6.76 -7.53
C ASP A 99 -0.20 -6.01 -8.82
N ALA A 100 -1.16 -5.28 -9.40
CA ALA A 100 -0.92 -4.41 -10.55
C ALA A 100 0.04 -3.27 -10.20
N ALA A 101 -0.08 -2.67 -9.00
CA ALA A 101 0.81 -1.60 -8.56
C ALA A 101 2.25 -2.09 -8.40
N ALA A 102 2.46 -3.24 -7.77
CA ALA A 102 3.76 -3.87 -7.62
C ALA A 102 4.38 -4.17 -9.00
N SER A 103 3.61 -4.76 -9.91
CA SER A 103 4.06 -5.07 -11.28
C SER A 103 4.44 -3.83 -12.07
N GLN A 104 3.66 -2.76 -11.99
CA GLN A 104 3.97 -1.50 -12.67
C GLN A 104 5.23 -0.84 -12.08
N ILE A 105 5.41 -0.90 -10.76
CA ILE A 105 6.60 -0.35 -10.10
C ILE A 105 7.86 -1.10 -10.53
N GLU A 106 7.84 -2.43 -10.53
CA GLU A 106 8.96 -3.26 -11.03
C GLU A 106 9.33 -2.90 -12.46
N LYS A 107 8.33 -2.85 -13.35
CA LYS A 107 8.53 -2.48 -14.75
C LYS A 107 9.19 -1.10 -14.89
N LEU A 108 8.70 -0.09 -14.16
CA LEU A 108 9.26 1.26 -14.24
C LEU A 108 10.71 1.32 -13.71
N LEU A 109 11.04 0.54 -12.68
CA LEU A 109 12.39 0.43 -12.15
C LEU A 109 13.32 -0.26 -13.15
N GLU A 110 12.88 -1.35 -13.78
CA GLU A 110 13.61 -2.06 -14.83
C GLU A 110 13.91 -1.16 -16.02
N GLU A 111 12.91 -0.43 -16.52
CA GLU A 111 13.05 0.53 -17.61
C GLU A 111 14.00 1.69 -17.26
N ALA A 112 14.10 2.07 -15.99
CA ALA A 112 14.89 3.22 -15.54
C ALA A 112 16.31 2.88 -15.06
N GLU A 113 16.62 1.60 -14.79
CA GLU A 113 17.84 1.17 -14.06
C GLU A 113 19.13 1.74 -14.66
N ASP A 114 19.27 1.67 -15.98
CA ASP A 114 20.47 2.15 -16.68
C ASP A 114 20.49 3.68 -16.85
N GLY A 115 19.33 4.33 -16.83
CA GLY A 115 19.17 5.74 -17.21
C GLY A 115 19.19 6.70 -16.04
N HIS A 116 18.35 6.47 -15.03
CA HIS A 116 17.88 7.55 -14.16
C HIS A 116 17.75 7.13 -12.69
N ALA A 117 17.80 8.12 -11.79
CA ALA A 117 17.53 7.90 -10.38
C ALA A 117 16.01 7.84 -10.15
N LEU A 118 15.49 6.63 -9.96
CA LEU A 118 14.09 6.35 -9.66
C LEU A 118 13.95 5.60 -8.33
N SER A 119 12.95 6.00 -7.53
CA SER A 119 12.66 5.49 -6.18
C SER A 119 11.16 5.43 -5.93
N PHE A 120 10.70 4.33 -5.32
CA PHE A 120 9.32 4.15 -4.87
C PHE A 120 9.29 3.72 -3.40
N VAL A 121 8.47 4.42 -2.61
CA VAL A 121 8.06 4.00 -1.28
C VAL A 121 6.67 3.38 -1.38
N VAL A 122 6.52 2.10 -1.03
CA VAL A 122 5.26 1.38 -1.18
C VAL A 122 4.73 0.96 0.18
N PHE A 123 3.47 1.29 0.47
CA PHE A 123 2.77 0.89 1.67
C PHE A 123 1.80 -0.24 1.32
N LEU A 124 2.01 -1.42 1.88
CA LEU A 124 1.10 -2.55 1.76
C LEU A 124 0.67 -3.01 3.16
N PRO A 125 -0.53 -3.61 3.31
CA PRO A 125 -0.85 -4.34 4.52
C PRO A 125 0.18 -5.47 4.72
N GLY A 126 0.45 -5.83 5.97
CA GLY A 126 1.39 -6.89 6.36
C GLY A 126 0.93 -8.31 6.01
N TRP A 127 0.15 -8.48 4.96
CA TRP A 127 -0.32 -9.77 4.42
C TRP A 127 0.81 -10.43 3.64
N GLN A 128 1.69 -11.13 4.35
CA GLN A 128 2.96 -11.64 3.81
C GLN A 128 2.76 -12.75 2.76
N GLU A 129 1.59 -13.37 2.76
CA GLU A 129 1.12 -14.36 1.80
C GLU A 129 0.64 -13.74 0.47
N GLY A 130 0.46 -12.42 0.41
CA GLY A 130 -0.02 -11.72 -0.78
C GLY A 130 1.01 -11.66 -1.90
N VAL A 131 0.54 -11.76 -3.15
CA VAL A 131 1.39 -11.73 -4.36
C VAL A 131 2.23 -10.46 -4.41
N ALA A 132 1.61 -9.27 -4.31
CA ALA A 132 2.33 -8.00 -4.25
C ALA A 132 3.41 -7.95 -3.15
N TYR A 133 3.10 -8.46 -1.95
CA TYR A 133 4.05 -8.45 -0.83
C TYR A 133 5.27 -9.32 -1.12
N GLN A 134 5.06 -10.53 -1.64
CA GLN A 134 6.12 -11.47 -1.99
C GLN A 134 6.96 -10.93 -3.15
N GLN A 135 6.32 -10.37 -4.17
CA GLN A 135 6.98 -9.76 -5.31
C GLN A 135 7.91 -8.63 -4.88
N LEU A 136 7.41 -7.63 -4.14
CA LEU A 136 8.24 -6.52 -3.66
C LEU A 136 9.33 -6.98 -2.68
N SER A 137 9.06 -8.02 -1.88
CA SER A 137 10.06 -8.61 -0.98
C SER A 137 11.21 -9.29 -1.72
N ALA A 138 10.93 -9.86 -2.90
CA ALA A 138 11.91 -10.59 -3.72
C ALA A 138 12.57 -9.71 -4.80
N SER A 139 12.15 -8.46 -4.93
CA SER A 139 12.66 -7.53 -5.93
C SER A 139 14.16 -7.31 -5.85
N ALA A 140 14.83 -7.32 -7.01
CA ALA A 140 16.23 -6.91 -7.12
C ALA A 140 16.45 -5.41 -6.79
N TYR A 141 15.38 -4.61 -6.84
CA TYR A 141 15.41 -3.18 -6.54
C TYR A 141 15.12 -2.87 -5.07
N LEU A 142 14.78 -3.88 -4.24
CA LEU A 142 14.50 -3.66 -2.82
C LEU A 142 15.75 -3.10 -2.10
N ARG A 143 15.57 -2.02 -1.35
CA ARG A 143 16.61 -1.36 -0.53
C ARG A 143 16.25 -1.26 0.95
N SER A 144 14.97 -1.28 1.28
CA SER A 144 14.51 -1.34 2.66
C SER A 144 13.14 -2.00 2.73
N LYS A 145 12.91 -2.78 3.79
CA LYS A 145 11.63 -3.40 4.11
C LYS A 145 11.39 -3.29 5.61
N VAL A 146 10.41 -2.50 6.01
CA VAL A 146 10.10 -2.26 7.41
C VAL A 146 8.67 -2.71 7.69
N LEU A 147 8.51 -3.74 8.52
CA LEU A 147 7.21 -4.17 9.03
C LEU A 147 6.91 -3.44 10.34
N ILE A 148 5.75 -2.78 10.39
CA ILE A 148 5.27 -1.99 11.53
C ILE A 148 4.00 -2.65 12.05
N ALA A 149 4.01 -3.02 13.33
CA ALA A 149 2.87 -3.69 13.94
C ALA A 149 1.65 -2.77 14.00
N ALA A 150 0.45 -3.32 13.85
CA ALA A 150 -0.83 -2.61 13.88
C ALA A 150 -0.97 -1.69 15.11
N ALA A 151 -0.44 -2.13 16.26
CA ALA A 151 -0.50 -1.39 17.52
C ALA A 151 0.38 -0.13 17.54
N ASP A 152 1.41 -0.09 16.70
CA ASP A 152 2.46 0.95 16.73
C ASP A 152 2.20 2.09 15.73
N HIS A 153 1.06 2.08 15.05
CA HIS A 153 0.74 3.10 14.06
C HIS A 153 -0.75 3.37 13.86
N GLY A 154 -1.03 4.51 13.24
CA GLY A 154 -2.35 4.87 12.76
C GLY A 154 -2.30 5.47 11.36
N PHE A 155 -3.46 5.55 10.73
CA PHE A 155 -3.65 6.20 9.44
C PHE A 155 -4.66 7.33 9.56
N CYS A 156 -4.59 8.29 8.64
CA CYS A 156 -5.66 9.26 8.45
C CYS A 156 -6.93 8.55 7.95
N ASP A 157 -8.06 8.86 8.57
CA ASP A 157 -9.37 8.41 8.11
C ASP A 157 -9.66 8.97 6.70
N GLY A 158 -10.28 8.18 5.82
CA GLY A 158 -10.62 8.63 4.47
C GLY A 158 -11.64 9.79 4.46
N ALA A 159 -12.39 9.96 5.55
CA ALA A 159 -13.25 11.11 5.80
C ALA A 159 -12.58 12.16 6.71
N SER A 160 -11.25 12.18 6.82
CA SER A 160 -10.50 13.16 7.63
C SER A 160 -10.84 14.62 7.29
N HIS A 161 -11.19 14.91 6.04
CA HIS A 161 -11.70 16.23 5.60
C HIS A 161 -13.01 16.67 6.32
N GLN A 162 -13.65 15.80 7.10
CA GLN A 162 -14.87 16.04 7.86
C GLN A 162 -14.69 15.81 9.37
N ARG A 163 -13.48 15.50 9.86
CA ARG A 163 -13.25 15.05 11.25
C ARG A 163 -12.29 15.96 12.01
N GLN A 164 -12.54 16.08 13.32
CA GLN A 164 -11.67 16.78 14.26
C GLN A 164 -10.38 16.01 14.55
N ASP A 165 -10.51 14.69 14.76
CA ASP A 165 -9.39 13.79 15.03
C ASP A 165 -9.03 13.03 13.74
N PRO A 166 -7.86 13.28 13.12
CA PRO A 166 -7.57 12.77 11.78
C PRO A 166 -7.18 11.30 11.77
N TYR A 167 -6.58 10.79 12.86
CA TYR A 167 -6.00 9.46 12.91
C TYR A 167 -6.95 8.40 13.47
N ARG A 168 -6.84 7.19 12.94
CA ARG A 168 -7.47 5.96 13.45
C ARG A 168 -6.41 4.87 13.62
N ARG A 169 -6.64 3.95 14.56
CA ARG A 169 -5.77 2.78 14.76
C ARG A 169 -5.72 1.95 13.47
N ALA A 170 -4.52 1.45 13.15
CA ALA A 170 -4.37 0.53 12.03
C ALA A 170 -5.03 -0.83 12.38
N PRO A 171 -5.87 -1.40 11.50
CA PRO A 171 -6.48 -2.70 11.73
C PRO A 171 -5.53 -3.88 11.46
N TYR A 172 -4.44 -3.62 10.74
CA TYR A 172 -3.44 -4.61 10.34
C TYR A 172 -2.05 -4.00 10.45
N ASP A 173 -1.04 -4.88 10.48
CA ASP A 173 0.34 -4.46 10.28
C ASP A 173 0.49 -3.78 8.92
N THR A 174 1.47 -2.90 8.79
CA THR A 174 1.83 -2.27 7.51
C THR A 174 3.27 -2.57 7.21
N CYS A 175 3.55 -2.99 5.98
CA CYS A 175 4.91 -3.09 5.48
C CYS A 175 5.22 -1.94 4.53
N VAL A 176 6.33 -1.27 4.80
CA VAL A 176 6.87 -0.21 3.95
C VAL A 176 8.06 -0.77 3.19
N PHE A 177 7.94 -0.79 1.88
CA PHE A 177 9.00 -1.16 0.96
C PHE A 177 9.62 0.10 0.38
N VAL A 178 10.93 0.13 0.26
CA VAL A 178 11.63 1.13 -0.55
C VAL A 178 12.36 0.41 -1.67
N LEU A 179 11.92 0.65 -2.90
CA LEU A 179 12.48 0.06 -4.11
C LEU A 179 13.14 1.14 -4.96
N GLN A 180 14.38 0.92 -5.37
CA GLN A 180 15.18 1.94 -6.03
C GLN A 180 16.12 1.34 -7.07
N THR A 181 16.24 2.06 -8.16
CA THR A 181 17.33 1.86 -9.11
C THR A 181 18.70 2.04 -8.45
N ALA A 182 19.79 1.57 -9.04
CA ALA A 182 21.13 1.81 -8.48
C ALA A 182 21.45 3.32 -8.34
N LYS A 183 21.03 4.15 -9.31
CA LYS A 183 21.16 5.62 -9.23
C LYS A 183 20.25 6.20 -8.14
N GLY A 184 19.03 5.67 -7.98
CA GLY A 184 18.10 6.05 -6.92
C GLY A 184 18.67 5.77 -5.53
N ALA A 185 19.25 4.58 -5.32
CA ALA A 185 19.83 4.17 -4.05
C ALA A 185 21.04 5.01 -3.61
N ARG A 186 21.84 5.50 -4.57
CA ARG A 186 22.92 6.46 -4.27
C ARG A 186 22.39 7.84 -3.89
N LYS A 187 21.28 8.27 -4.51
CA LYS A 187 20.69 9.59 -4.29
C LYS A 187 19.85 9.67 -3.00
N TRP A 188 19.15 8.59 -2.66
CA TRP A 188 18.21 8.51 -1.53
C TRP A 188 18.48 7.25 -0.70
N PRO A 189 19.60 7.21 0.04
CA PRO A 189 20.02 6.00 0.74
C PRO A 189 19.09 5.64 1.91
N THR A 190 18.80 4.35 2.05
CA THR A 190 17.93 3.79 3.12
C THR A 190 18.67 2.90 4.11
N ALA A 191 19.96 2.61 3.88
CA ALA A 191 20.74 1.65 4.66
C ALA A 191 21.14 2.14 6.06
N ALA A 192 20.95 3.43 6.37
CA ALA A 192 21.25 3.95 7.69
C ALA A 192 20.24 3.45 8.72
N ALA A 193 20.70 2.94 9.86
CA ALA A 193 19.84 2.53 10.98
C ALA A 193 18.88 3.64 11.44
N SER A 194 19.26 4.90 11.21
CA SER A 194 18.41 6.06 11.47
C SER A 194 17.15 6.11 10.61
N PHE A 195 17.15 5.58 9.40
CA PHE A 195 15.97 5.64 8.50
C PHE A 195 14.80 4.84 9.07
N GLU A 196 15.03 3.58 9.44
CA GLU A 196 13.97 2.74 10.03
C GLU A 196 13.47 3.33 11.36
N ALA A 197 14.38 3.80 12.22
CA ALA A 197 14.01 4.43 13.48
C ALA A 197 13.14 5.68 13.27
N GLN A 198 13.51 6.55 12.31
CA GLN A 198 12.71 7.73 11.95
C GLN A 198 11.34 7.33 11.37
N LEU A 199 11.29 6.27 10.55
CA LEU A 199 10.05 5.79 9.96
C LEU A 199 9.09 5.29 11.05
N ARG A 200 9.59 4.45 11.95
CA ARG A 200 8.81 3.95 13.10
C ARG A 200 8.36 5.09 14.01
N GLY A 201 9.24 6.05 14.32
CA GLY A 201 8.90 7.23 15.10
C GLY A 201 7.76 8.05 14.46
N ALA A 202 7.87 8.34 13.16
CA ALA A 202 6.85 9.08 12.42
C ALA A 202 5.50 8.36 12.36
N PHE A 203 5.51 7.03 12.24
CA PHE A 203 4.29 6.23 12.33
C PHE A 203 3.70 6.20 13.76
N GLY A 204 4.55 6.16 14.78
CA GLY A 204 4.15 6.26 16.19
C GLY A 204 3.43 7.57 16.51
N GLU A 205 3.86 8.68 15.91
CA GLU A 205 3.16 9.97 16.01
C GLU A 205 1.74 9.97 15.40
N CYS A 206 1.43 8.98 14.55
CA CYS A 206 0.12 8.81 13.95
C CYS A 206 -0.81 7.92 14.79
N VAL A 207 -0.35 7.38 15.93
CA VAL A 207 -1.20 6.61 16.84
C VAL A 207 -2.20 7.55 17.53
N PRO A 208 -3.53 7.31 17.40
CA PRO A 208 -4.50 8.17 18.04
C PRO A 208 -4.46 8.04 19.56
N SER A 209 -4.55 9.17 20.26
CA SER A 209 -4.70 9.17 21.72
C SER A 209 -6.02 8.51 22.16
N GLU A 210 -6.05 7.94 23.37
CA GLU A 210 -7.27 7.36 23.96
C GLU A 210 -8.45 8.35 23.97
N ASN A 211 -8.16 9.63 24.23
CA ASN A 211 -9.16 10.69 24.19
C ASN A 211 -9.75 10.90 22.78
N ALA A 212 -8.91 10.85 21.74
CA ALA A 212 -9.34 10.96 20.35
C ALA A 212 -10.20 9.75 19.93
N VAL A 213 -9.78 8.53 20.30
CA VAL A 213 -10.55 7.30 20.09
C VAL A 213 -11.92 7.41 20.78
N GLY A 214 -11.95 7.86 22.04
CA GLY A 214 -13.18 8.04 22.80
C GLY A 214 -14.16 9.04 22.16
N ARG A 215 -13.66 10.13 21.56
CA ARG A 215 -14.49 11.09 20.81
C ARG A 215 -15.04 10.49 19.52
N GLN A 216 -14.23 9.76 18.76
CA GLN A 216 -14.65 9.11 17.52
C GLN A 216 -15.77 8.08 17.76
N LEU A 217 -15.66 7.29 18.83
CA LEU A 217 -16.70 6.32 19.21
C LEU A 217 -18.03 7.00 19.55
N LYS A 218 -18.01 8.12 20.27
CA LYS A 218 -19.21 8.91 20.61
C LYS A 218 -19.86 9.50 19.36
N GLN A 219 -19.08 10.05 18.44
CA GLN A 219 -19.59 10.61 17.18
C GLN A 219 -20.21 9.52 16.28
N THR A 220 -19.56 8.35 16.21
CA THR A 220 -20.10 7.21 15.44
C THR A 220 -21.41 6.73 16.04
N ALA A 221 -21.50 6.62 17.37
CA ALA A 221 -22.74 6.23 18.05
C ALA A 221 -23.88 7.27 17.86
N ALA A 222 -23.54 8.56 17.83
CA ALA A 222 -24.49 9.63 17.55
C ALA A 222 -24.99 9.59 16.10
N ALA A 223 -24.11 9.27 15.13
CA ALA A 223 -24.47 9.15 13.71
C ALA A 223 -25.34 7.93 13.39
N VAL A 224 -25.22 6.84 14.18
CA VAL A 224 -25.99 5.59 14.00
C VAL A 224 -27.33 5.62 14.77
N GLY A 225 -27.64 6.71 15.49
CA GLY A 225 -28.94 6.87 16.14
C GLY A 225 -29.13 5.96 17.36
N ALA A 226 -28.11 5.78 18.20
CA ALA A 226 -28.32 5.26 19.55
C ALA A 226 -29.08 6.33 20.36
N GLY A 227 -30.41 6.27 20.34
CA GLY A 227 -31.27 7.10 21.18
C GLY A 227 -30.90 7.01 22.66
N PRO A 228 -31.22 8.03 23.48
CA PRO A 228 -30.83 8.05 24.88
C PRO A 228 -31.36 6.79 25.58
N ARG A 229 -30.45 6.01 26.18
CA ARG A 229 -30.83 4.97 27.14
C ARG A 229 -31.74 5.63 28.17
N SER A 230 -32.99 5.17 28.27
CA SER A 230 -33.93 5.70 29.25
C SER A 230 -33.28 5.61 30.63
N LYS A 231 -33.31 6.73 31.37
CA LYS A 231 -32.94 6.74 32.77
C LYS A 231 -33.92 5.79 33.48
N ARG A 232 -33.42 4.69 34.03
CA ARG A 232 -34.20 3.87 34.97
C ARG A 232 -34.67 4.78 36.11
N PRO A 233 -35.96 4.74 36.50
CA PRO A 233 -36.40 5.42 37.71
C PRO A 233 -35.68 4.84 38.93
N ARG A 234 -35.36 5.72 39.88
CA ARG A 234 -34.98 5.31 41.24
C ARG A 234 -36.20 4.67 41.89
N GLU A 235 -36.11 3.40 42.24
CA GLU A 235 -36.99 2.79 43.25
C GLU A 235 -36.18 2.56 44.53
N SER A 236 -36.67 3.21 45.58
CA SER A 236 -36.33 3.04 46.98
C SER A 236 -36.72 1.66 47.49
N ALA A 237 -35.93 1.17 48.44
CA ALA A 237 -35.99 -0.16 49.03
C ALA A 237 -37.28 -0.44 49.84
N GLU A 238 -37.74 -1.70 49.81
CA GLU A 238 -38.19 -2.44 50.99
C GLU A 238 -38.38 -3.96 50.72
N GLY A 239 -37.84 -4.80 51.61
CA GLY A 239 -38.53 -6.01 52.09
C GLY A 239 -38.32 -7.39 51.43
N ALA A 240 -37.61 -8.26 52.15
CA ALA A 240 -37.85 -9.71 52.35
C ALA A 240 -37.29 -10.79 51.37
N SER A 241 -36.14 -11.36 51.78
CA SER A 241 -35.79 -12.79 52.01
C SER A 241 -36.43 -13.92 51.16
N ILE A 242 -35.59 -14.79 50.53
CA ILE A 242 -35.30 -16.20 50.92
C ILE A 242 -34.52 -16.98 49.81
N LYS A 243 -33.36 -17.53 50.22
CA LYS A 243 -32.61 -18.77 49.85
C LYS A 243 -32.52 -19.34 48.41
N GLY A 244 -31.27 -19.66 48.01
CA GLY A 244 -30.93 -20.92 47.28
C GLY A 244 -29.90 -20.80 46.14
N THR A 245 -28.65 -21.20 46.38
CA THR A 245 -27.61 -21.56 45.37
C THR A 245 -27.71 -23.06 44.97
N PRO A 246 -26.98 -23.63 43.96
CA PRO A 246 -25.94 -23.07 43.08
C PRO A 246 -26.03 -23.43 41.55
N LEU A 247 -25.08 -22.86 40.82
CA LEU A 247 -24.66 -23.05 39.42
C LEU A 247 -24.43 -24.50 38.94
N LYS A 248 -24.64 -24.74 37.63
CA LYS A 248 -23.82 -25.67 36.80
C LYS A 248 -23.97 -25.41 35.29
N GLY A 249 -22.83 -25.37 34.59
CA GLY A 249 -22.68 -25.92 33.23
C GLY A 249 -22.61 -24.94 32.06
N ALA A 250 -21.38 -24.64 31.61
CA ALA A 250 -21.10 -24.25 30.22
C ALA A 250 -21.32 -25.46 29.27
N PRO A 251 -21.41 -25.25 27.94
CA PRO A 251 -20.19 -25.46 27.16
C PRO A 251 -19.97 -24.50 25.98
N ALA A 252 -18.70 -24.50 25.56
CA ALA A 252 -18.16 -23.83 24.38
C ALA A 252 -18.64 -24.47 23.07
N GLY A 253 -18.86 -23.64 22.04
CA GLY A 253 -19.19 -24.07 20.68
C GLY A 253 -18.16 -23.54 19.68
N SER A 254 -17.33 -24.46 19.18
CA SER A 254 -16.39 -24.33 18.07
C SER A 254 -17.13 -24.17 16.74
N LEU A 255 -16.73 -23.20 15.89
CA LEU A 255 -17.20 -23.08 14.52
C LEU A 255 -16.19 -23.72 13.57
N ARG A 256 -16.61 -24.87 13.00
CA ARG A 256 -15.93 -25.61 11.93
C ARG A 256 -16.17 -24.94 10.57
N ALA A 257 -15.12 -24.96 9.75
CA ALA A 257 -15.12 -24.63 8.33
C ALA A 257 -15.99 -25.61 7.51
N GLY A 258 -16.78 -25.07 6.58
CA GLY A 258 -17.55 -25.83 5.59
C GLY A 258 -16.76 -26.00 4.29
N SER A 259 -16.43 -27.26 3.98
CA SER A 259 -15.90 -27.75 2.71
C SER A 259 -17.01 -27.84 1.67
N ALA A 260 -16.77 -27.34 0.45
CA ALA A 260 -17.65 -27.52 -0.69
C ALA A 260 -17.20 -28.74 -1.51
N THR A 261 -18.07 -29.75 -1.61
CA THR A 261 -17.87 -30.95 -2.43
C THR A 261 -18.69 -30.87 -3.72
N THR A 262 -18.02 -31.15 -4.83
CA THR A 262 -18.52 -31.35 -6.19
C THR A 262 -19.56 -32.47 -6.29
N LYS A 263 -20.58 -32.29 -7.16
CA LYS A 263 -21.36 -33.39 -7.75
C LYS A 263 -21.39 -33.26 -9.27
N THR A 264 -20.86 -34.29 -9.91
CA THR A 264 -21.00 -34.66 -11.32
C THR A 264 -22.39 -35.26 -11.60
N ALA A 265 -22.92 -35.01 -12.80
CA ALA A 265 -23.91 -35.86 -13.45
C ALA A 265 -23.63 -35.93 -14.96
N THR A 266 -23.71 -37.14 -15.50
CA THR A 266 -23.28 -37.58 -16.84
C THR A 266 -24.47 -37.90 -17.77
N THR A 267 -24.12 -38.09 -19.06
CA THR A 267 -24.87 -38.69 -20.20
C THR A 267 -25.79 -37.75 -21.02
N LYS A 268 -25.85 -37.79 -22.37
CA LYS A 268 -25.30 -38.72 -23.38
C LYS A 268 -25.34 -38.09 -24.81
N THR A 269 -24.29 -38.36 -25.60
CA THR A 269 -24.23 -38.63 -27.08
C THR A 269 -24.86 -37.69 -28.13
N ALA A 270 -24.04 -37.24 -29.10
CA ALA A 270 -23.95 -37.86 -30.44
C ALA A 270 -22.85 -37.26 -31.36
N ARG A 271 -22.00 -38.17 -31.86
CA ARG A 271 -21.43 -38.34 -33.23
C ARG A 271 -20.55 -37.28 -33.92
N GLY A 272 -19.37 -37.79 -34.33
CA GLY A 272 -18.68 -37.54 -35.60
C GLY A 272 -17.46 -36.62 -35.48
N GLY A 273 -16.23 -36.98 -35.85
CA GLY A 273 -15.65 -38.13 -36.54
C GLY A 273 -14.29 -37.70 -37.11
N SER A 274 -13.31 -38.62 -37.13
CA SER A 274 -12.02 -38.56 -37.85
C SER A 274 -11.01 -37.46 -37.47
N ALA A 275 -9.69 -37.66 -37.44
CA ALA A 275 -8.84 -38.83 -37.67
C ALA A 275 -7.43 -38.51 -37.11
N THR A 276 -6.71 -39.56 -36.68
CA THR A 276 -5.26 -39.86 -36.86
C THR A 276 -4.26 -38.69 -37.00
N THR A 277 -3.08 -38.66 -36.36
CA THR A 277 -2.11 -39.76 -36.16
C THR A 277 -0.99 -39.34 -35.21
N LYS A 278 -0.49 -40.32 -34.45
CA LYS A 278 0.78 -40.30 -33.70
C LYS A 278 1.97 -40.10 -34.64
N THR A 279 3.05 -39.46 -34.17
CA THR A 279 4.38 -40.09 -34.19
C THR A 279 5.30 -39.46 -33.13
N THR A 280 5.89 -40.36 -32.33
CA THR A 280 7.06 -40.23 -31.46
C THR A 280 8.34 -39.88 -32.22
N GLY A 281 9.29 -39.21 -31.56
CA GLY A 281 10.65 -39.04 -32.06
C GLY A 281 11.56 -38.41 -31.00
N GLN A 282 12.59 -39.15 -30.62
CA GLN A 282 13.46 -39.01 -29.45
C GLN A 282 14.82 -38.42 -29.88
N GLU A 283 15.50 -37.73 -28.94
CA GLU A 283 16.97 -37.52 -28.83
C GLU A 283 17.77 -36.78 -29.93
N GLN A 284 18.56 -35.78 -29.53
CA GLN A 284 20.00 -35.97 -29.26
C GLN A 284 20.71 -34.65 -28.83
N ARG A 285 21.61 -34.82 -27.85
CA ARG A 285 22.65 -33.89 -27.40
C ARG A 285 23.69 -33.66 -28.49
N THR A 286 24.29 -32.48 -28.54
CA THR A 286 25.74 -32.34 -28.78
C THR A 286 26.34 -31.27 -27.87
N ARG A 287 27.57 -31.57 -27.43
CA ARG A 287 28.42 -30.86 -26.49
C ARG A 287 29.72 -30.62 -27.25
N VAL A 288 30.25 -29.40 -27.25
CA VAL A 288 31.64 -29.12 -27.69
C VAL A 288 32.31 -28.21 -26.65
N LYS A 289 33.41 -28.75 -26.12
CA LYS A 289 34.54 -28.20 -25.34
C LYS A 289 35.61 -27.73 -26.35
N ASP A 290 36.65 -26.94 -26.13
CA ASP A 290 37.35 -26.28 -25.02
C ASP A 290 38.41 -25.33 -25.67
N GLU A 291 39.13 -24.57 -24.84
CA GLU A 291 40.48 -23.98 -25.09
C GLU A 291 40.61 -22.77 -26.05
N SER A 292 41.46 -21.75 -25.87
CA SER A 292 42.54 -21.47 -24.92
C SER A 292 42.95 -19.98 -25.06
N ALA A 293 43.44 -19.35 -23.99
CA ALA A 293 44.14 -18.07 -24.01
C ALA A 293 45.64 -18.28 -24.32
N PRO A 294 46.38 -17.21 -24.70
CA PRO A 294 47.43 -16.78 -23.78
C PRO A 294 47.64 -15.26 -23.65
N GLU A 295 48.42 -14.96 -22.63
CA GLU A 295 48.85 -13.70 -22.02
C GLU A 295 49.70 -12.76 -22.92
N GLY A 296 49.83 -11.49 -22.52
CA GLY A 296 51.10 -10.77 -22.78
C GLY A 296 51.10 -9.24 -22.82
N ARG A 297 51.47 -8.67 -21.66
CA ARG A 297 52.52 -7.62 -21.51
C ARG A 297 52.14 -6.14 -21.36
N ALA A 298 52.38 -5.67 -20.14
CA ALA A 298 52.51 -4.29 -19.69
C ALA A 298 53.60 -3.47 -20.43
N LYS A 299 53.37 -2.17 -20.55
CA LYS A 299 54.45 -1.15 -20.64
C LYS A 299 54.21 -0.04 -19.61
N LYS A 300 55.22 0.16 -18.76
CA LYS A 300 55.40 1.29 -17.84
C LYS A 300 55.91 2.53 -18.60
N ARG A 301 55.47 3.69 -18.07
CA ARG A 301 55.95 5.10 -18.07
C ARG A 301 57.34 5.45 -18.64
N PRO A 302 57.54 6.74 -18.98
CA PRO A 302 58.22 7.69 -18.06
C PRO A 302 57.29 8.89 -17.74
N ARG A 303 57.17 9.40 -16.49
CA ARG A 303 58.05 10.33 -15.75
C ARG A 303 58.56 11.47 -16.61
N ASP A 304 57.93 12.63 -16.46
CA ASP A 304 58.53 13.92 -16.76
C ASP A 304 58.50 14.77 -15.48
N GLU A 305 59.66 15.30 -15.14
CA GLU A 305 59.93 16.21 -14.02
C GLU A 305 60.27 17.57 -14.61
N GLY A 306 59.79 18.64 -13.96
CA GLY A 306 60.16 20.03 -14.23
C GLY A 306 58.94 20.90 -14.48
N ARG A 307 58.80 22.11 -13.94
CA ARG A 307 59.66 22.93 -13.09
C ARG A 307 58.76 24.07 -12.57
N SER A 308 59.08 24.56 -11.40
CA SER A 308 58.60 25.82 -10.82
C SER A 308 58.80 27.03 -11.74
N GLU A 309 57.83 27.96 -11.73
CA GLU A 309 57.96 29.43 -11.56
C GLU A 309 56.71 30.14 -12.09
N GLY A 310 56.13 31.05 -11.28
CA GLY A 310 54.98 31.89 -11.63
C GLY A 310 53.91 31.96 -10.56
#